data_AF-A0AAV0WRD9-F1
#
_entry.id   AF-A0AAV0WRD9-F1
#
_cell.length_a   1.000
_cell.length_b   1.000
_cell.length_c   1.000
_cell.angle_alpha   90.00
_cell.angle_beta   90.00
_cell.angle_gamma   90.00
#
_symmetry.space_group_name_H-M   'P 1'
#
loop_
_entity.id
_entity.type
_entity.pdbx_description
1 polymer ?
#
loop_
_entity_poly.entity_id
_entity_poly.type
_entity_poly.pdbx_seq_one_letter_code
_entity_poly.pdbx_strand_id
1 'polypeptide(L)'
;MKEPDKFWIQIKHLESGQFYELAIFALSAMSLPHSNACCERIFSKVNRIKTKSRNKLITDTVAATIMTSECIKIKEGCCYNFVLRKEMFDMMTSKNLYPKDLVSTCGIEDSVVDEV
;
A
#
# COMPACT_ATOMS: atom_id res chain seq x y z
N MET A 1 25.52 1.25 17.97
CA MET A 1 25.83 1.64 16.58
C MET A 1 24.78 2.68 16.17
N LYS A 2 25.16 3.93 15.83
CA LYS A 2 24.18 4.94 15.40
C LYS A 2 23.54 4.47 14.09
N GLU A 3 22.22 4.65 13.94
CA GLU A 3 21.52 4.32 12.68
C GLU A 3 22.17 5.08 11.51
N PRO A 4 22.57 4.39 10.43
CA PRO A 4 23.28 5.01 9.31
C PRO A 4 22.43 6.09 8.61
N ASP A 5 21.10 5.95 8.63
CA ASP A 5 20.17 6.93 8.08
C ASP A 5 20.30 8.28 8.80
N LYS A 6 20.31 8.26 10.15
CA LYS A 6 20.46 9.45 10.98
C LYS A 6 21.82 10.12 10.78
N PHE A 7 22.86 9.33 10.53
CA PHE A 7 24.20 9.84 10.25
C PHE A 7 24.24 10.63 8.92
N TRP A 8 23.73 10.05 7.83
CA TRP A 8 23.74 10.73 6.52
C TRP A 8 22.81 11.95 6.47
N ILE A 9 21.70 11.93 7.21
CA ILE A 9 20.83 13.11 7.38
C ILE A 9 21.59 14.24 8.10
N GLN A 10 22.36 13.94 9.15
CA GLN A 10 23.17 14.95 9.85
C GLN A 10 24.24 15.56 8.92
N ILE A 11 24.90 14.73 8.10
CA ILE A 11 25.89 15.20 7.11
C ILE A 11 25.24 16.08 6.04
N LYS A 12 24.02 15.76 5.60
CA LYS A 12 23.28 16.56 4.63
C LYS A 12 23.01 17.99 5.13
N HIS A 13 22.78 18.15 6.44
CA HIS A 13 22.46 19.44 7.07
C HIS A 13 23.67 20.19 7.63
N LEU A 14 24.90 19.73 7.36
CA LEU A 14 26.11 20.40 7.81
C LEU A 14 26.30 21.72 7.05
N GLU A 15 26.53 22.82 7.79
CA GLU A 15 26.58 24.21 7.26
C GLU A 15 27.60 24.42 6.13
N SER A 16 28.62 23.57 6.03
CA SER A 16 29.65 23.67 5.00
C SER A 16 29.20 23.18 3.62
N GLY A 17 28.07 22.46 3.50
CA GLY A 17 27.50 21.97 2.23
C GLY A 17 28.39 20.98 1.44
N GLN A 18 29.62 20.72 1.89
CA GLN A 18 30.65 19.96 1.17
C GLN A 18 30.26 18.52 0.83
N PHE A 19 29.30 17.96 1.55
CA PHE A 19 28.89 16.55 1.42
C PHE A 19 27.41 16.39 1.06
N TYR A 20 26.74 17.44 0.58
CA TYR A 20 25.32 17.40 0.25
C TYR A 20 25.00 16.33 -0.81
N GLU A 21 25.71 16.34 -1.93
CA GLU A 21 25.53 15.37 -3.01
C GLU A 21 25.84 13.93 -2.56
N LEU A 22 26.91 13.76 -1.79
CA LEU A 22 27.30 12.46 -1.25
C LEU A 22 26.24 11.92 -0.27
N ALA A 23 25.68 12.78 0.57
CA ALA A 23 24.63 12.41 1.51
C ALA A 23 23.33 12.04 0.78
N ILE A 24 22.96 12.75 -0.29
CA ILE A 24 21.81 12.38 -1.14
C ILE A 24 22.04 11.03 -1.81
N PHE A 25 23.23 10.82 -2.37
CA PHE A 25 23.58 9.56 -3.02
C PHE A 25 23.49 8.39 -2.03
N ALA A 26 24.08 8.53 -0.84
CA ALA A 26 24.06 7.51 0.20
C ALA A 26 22.62 7.20 0.66
N LEU A 27 21.80 8.22 0.92
CA LEU A 27 20.38 8.04 1.29
C LEU A 27 19.59 7.36 0.16
N SER A 28 19.87 7.70 -1.10
CA SER A 28 19.21 7.10 -2.26
C SER A 28 19.59 5.63 -2.41
N ALA A 29 20.87 5.29 -2.29
CA ALA A 29 21.35 3.91 -2.34
C ALA A 29 20.73 3.05 -1.23
N MET A 30 20.57 3.63 -0.03
CA MET A 30 19.96 2.96 1.12
C MET A 30 18.44 2.83 1.04
N SER A 31 17.77 3.65 0.22
CA SER A 31 16.33 3.52 -0.04
C SER A 31 15.98 2.30 -0.89
N LEU A 32 16.98 1.73 -1.57
CA LEU A 32 16.80 0.54 -2.38
C LEU A 32 16.64 -0.70 -1.48
N PRO A 33 15.71 -1.61 -1.80
CA PRO A 33 15.55 -2.85 -1.05
C PRO A 33 16.82 -3.70 -1.16
N HIS A 34 17.53 -3.86 -0.04
CA HIS A 34 18.82 -4.56 0.03
C HIS A 34 18.74 -6.08 -0.22
N SER A 35 17.54 -6.67 -0.34
CA SER A 35 17.38 -8.12 -0.54
C SER A 35 16.06 -8.50 -1.19
N ASN A 36 16.11 -9.53 -2.05
CA ASN A 36 14.91 -10.17 -2.61
C ASN A 36 13.99 -10.77 -1.54
N ALA A 37 14.50 -11.09 -0.35
CA ALA A 37 13.69 -11.60 0.76
C ALA A 37 12.58 -10.61 1.19
N CYS A 38 12.79 -9.30 0.99
CA CYS A 38 11.76 -8.29 1.24
C CYS A 38 10.60 -8.41 0.24
N CYS A 39 10.92 -8.63 -1.04
CA CYS A 39 9.93 -8.88 -2.09
C CYS A 39 9.17 -10.18 -1.83
N GLU A 40 9.87 -11.26 -1.51
CA GLU A 40 9.26 -12.57 -1.18
C GLU A 40 8.31 -12.48 0.02
N ARG A 41 8.65 -11.69 1.04
CA ARG A 41 7.76 -11.43 2.18
C ARG A 41 6.45 -10.76 1.74
N ILE A 42 6.52 -9.79 0.81
CA ILE A 42 5.32 -9.14 0.26
C ILE A 42 4.52 -10.14 -0.58
N PHE A 43 5.17 -10.93 -1.44
CA PHE A 43 4.51 -11.97 -2.22
C PHE A 43 3.80 -13.01 -1.36
N SER A 44 4.40 -13.41 -0.23
CA SER A 44 3.77 -14.30 0.75
C SER A 44 2.49 -13.68 1.34
N LYS A 45 2.52 -12.39 1.68
CA LYS A 45 1.33 -11.66 2.16
C LYS A 45 0.24 -11.58 1.09
N VAL A 46 0.61 -11.24 -0.16
CA VAL A 46 -0.30 -11.22 -1.31
C VAL A 46 -0.96 -12.58 -1.48
N ASN A 47 -0.17 -13.66 -1.46
CA ASN A 47 -0.69 -15.00 -1.62
C ASN A 47 -1.65 -15.36 -0.48
N ARG A 48 -1.30 -15.04 0.78
CA ARG A 48 -2.18 -15.27 1.94
C ARG A 48 -3.53 -14.58 1.81
N ILE A 49 -3.54 -13.33 1.37
CA ILE A 49 -4.77 -12.54 1.17
C ILE A 49 -5.59 -13.11 0.01
N LYS A 50 -4.96 -13.48 -1.10
CA LYS A 50 -5.64 -13.93 -2.33
C LYS A 50 -6.21 -15.34 -2.24
N THR A 51 -5.52 -16.27 -1.57
CA THR A 51 -5.83 -17.71 -1.64
C THR A 51 -6.31 -18.31 -0.34
N LYS A 52 -5.79 -17.88 0.82
CA LYS A 52 -6.04 -18.58 2.10
C LYS A 52 -7.06 -17.93 3.01
N SER A 53 -7.15 -16.59 3.07
CA SER A 53 -8.05 -15.92 4.03
C SER A 53 -9.28 -15.25 3.41
N ARG A 54 -9.25 -14.87 2.14
CA ARG A 54 -10.33 -14.14 1.46
C ARG A 54 -10.43 -14.68 0.02
N ASN A 55 -11.54 -15.33 -0.34
CA ASN A 55 -11.73 -15.92 -1.67
C ASN A 55 -11.53 -14.86 -2.78
N LYS A 56 -10.42 -14.98 -3.52
CA LYS A 56 -10.18 -14.33 -4.84
C LYS A 56 -10.63 -12.87 -4.95
N LEU A 57 -10.13 -12.01 -4.04
CA LEU A 57 -10.34 -10.56 -4.10
C LEU A 57 -9.80 -9.95 -5.40
N ILE A 58 -10.45 -8.89 -5.87
CA ILE A 58 -9.98 -8.05 -6.98
C ILE A 58 -8.60 -7.46 -6.60
N THR A 59 -7.71 -7.30 -7.58
CA THR A 59 -6.34 -6.82 -7.39
C THR A 59 -6.26 -5.52 -6.61
N ASP A 60 -7.19 -4.60 -6.88
CA ASP A 60 -7.24 -3.28 -6.24
C ASP A 60 -7.54 -3.42 -4.75
N THR A 61 -8.46 -4.32 -4.38
CA THR A 61 -8.76 -4.62 -2.98
C THR A 61 -7.59 -5.28 -2.27
N VAL A 62 -6.85 -6.16 -2.96
CA VAL A 62 -5.65 -6.79 -2.40
C VAL A 62 -4.56 -5.74 -2.14
N ALA A 63 -4.31 -4.86 -3.11
CA ALA A 63 -3.33 -3.78 -2.99
C ALA A 63 -3.71 -2.82 -1.84
N ALA A 64 -4.97 -2.37 -1.80
CA ALA A 64 -5.48 -1.51 -0.75
C ALA A 64 -5.36 -2.15 0.65
N THR A 65 -5.63 -3.45 0.77
CA THR A 65 -5.51 -4.20 2.04
C THR A 65 -4.06 -4.24 2.51
N ILE A 66 -3.12 -4.52 1.61
CA ILE A 66 -1.68 -4.56 1.94
C ILE A 66 -1.21 -3.18 2.38
N MET A 67 -1.50 -2.15 1.58
CA MET A 67 -1.13 -0.76 1.90
C MET A 67 -1.69 -0.31 3.25
N THR A 68 -2.96 -0.63 3.53
CA THR A 68 -3.59 -0.31 4.81
C THR A 68 -2.89 -1.02 5.98
N SER A 69 -2.58 -2.32 5.82
CA SER A 69 -1.90 -3.09 6.86
C SER A 69 -0.50 -2.58 7.19
N GLU A 70 0.27 -2.15 6.17
CA GLU A 70 1.59 -1.55 6.39
C GLU A 70 1.46 -0.15 7.00
N CYS A 71 0.49 0.66 6.56
CA CYS A 71 0.25 1.99 7.12
C CYS A 71 -0.07 1.93 8.63
N ILE A 72 -0.96 1.01 9.04
CA ILE A 72 -1.29 0.79 10.45
C ILE A 72 -0.04 0.34 11.23
N LYS A 73 0.75 -0.56 10.65
CA LYS A 73 1.99 -1.05 11.27
C LYS A 73 3.02 0.07 11.49
N ILE A 74 3.16 0.98 10.53
CA ILE A 74 4.10 2.11 10.63
C ILE A 74 3.63 3.14 11.66
N LYS A 75 2.34 3.49 11.66
CA LYS A 75 1.82 4.58 12.50
C LYS A 75 1.60 4.18 13.95
N GLU A 76 1.03 3.00 14.19
CA GLU A 76 0.51 2.60 15.51
C GLU A 76 1.05 1.24 15.99
N GLY A 77 1.99 0.67 15.24
CA GLY A 77 2.65 -0.60 15.53
C GLY A 77 1.76 -1.82 15.28
N CYS A 78 0.48 -1.76 15.64
CA CYS A 78 -0.47 -2.86 15.54
C CYS A 78 -1.93 -2.40 15.46
N CYS A 79 -2.81 -3.27 15.00
CA CYS A 79 -4.24 -2.99 14.80
C CYS A 79 -5.03 -2.77 16.11
N TYR A 80 -4.51 -3.17 17.27
CA TYR A 80 -5.22 -2.99 18.55
C TYR A 80 -5.19 -1.54 19.04
N ASN A 81 -4.14 -0.79 18.70
CA ASN A 81 -4.05 0.62 19.07
C ASN A 81 -4.78 1.53 18.08
N PHE A 82 -5.04 1.04 16.87
CA PHE A 82 -5.52 1.82 15.75
C PHE A 82 -6.85 2.53 16.05
N VAL A 83 -6.78 3.84 16.27
CA VAL A 83 -7.96 4.69 16.46
C VAL A 83 -8.36 5.33 15.15
N LEU A 84 -9.55 4.96 14.67
CA LEU A 84 -10.14 5.53 13.47
C LEU A 84 -10.47 7.02 13.66
N ARG A 85 -10.09 7.84 12.67
CA ARG A 85 -10.50 9.26 12.62
C ARG A 85 -11.95 9.38 12.15
N LYS A 86 -12.64 10.44 12.59
CA LYS A 86 -14.03 10.75 12.18
C LYS A 86 -14.20 10.76 10.66
N GLU A 87 -13.23 11.34 9.95
CA GLU A 87 -13.16 11.35 8.48
C GLU A 87 -13.26 9.95 7.86
N MET A 88 -12.69 8.92 8.50
CA MET A 88 -12.73 7.55 7.99
C MET A 88 -14.12 6.93 8.12
N PHE A 89 -14.88 7.32 9.15
CA PHE A 89 -16.27 6.91 9.30
C PHE A 89 -17.15 7.57 8.25
N ASP A 90 -16.95 8.85 7.98
CA ASP A 90 -17.73 9.59 6.97
C ASP A 90 -17.54 9.00 5.56
N MET A 91 -16.34 8.46 5.28
CA MET A 91 -16.05 7.76 4.03
C MET A 91 -16.77 6.41 3.90
N MET A 92 -17.14 5.73 5.00
CA MET A 92 -17.89 4.47 5.00
C MET A 92 -19.40 4.66 4.80
N THR A 93 -19.78 5.58 3.92
CA THR A 93 -21.18 5.83 3.57
C THR A 93 -21.57 5.05 2.31
N SER A 94 -22.82 4.58 2.23
CA SER A 94 -23.35 3.80 1.09
C SER A 94 -23.15 4.49 -0.26
N LYS A 95 -23.24 5.83 -0.30
CA LYS A 95 -22.99 6.65 -1.49
C LYS A 95 -21.57 6.49 -2.05
N ASN A 96 -20.57 6.33 -1.18
CA ASN A 96 -19.16 6.18 -1.56
C ASN A 96 -18.81 4.72 -1.87
N LEU A 97 -19.36 3.76 -1.10
CA LEU A 97 -19.07 2.34 -1.28
C LEU A 97 -19.78 1.72 -2.49
N TYR A 98 -20.96 2.24 -2.82
CA TYR A 98 -21.79 1.76 -3.92
C TYR A 98 -22.24 2.94 -4.79
N PRO A 99 -21.32 3.50 -5.59
CA PRO A 99 -21.68 4.55 -6.54
C PRO A 99 -22.67 3.95 -7.56
N LYS A 100 -23.80 4.64 -7.74
CA LYS A 100 -24.92 4.16 -8.58
C LYS A 100 -24.58 4.16 -10.08
N ASP A 101 -23.48 4.78 -10.47
CA ASP A 101 -23.09 5.00 -11.87
C ASP A 101 -22.12 3.94 -12.43
N LEU A 102 -21.99 2.77 -11.78
CA LEU A 102 -21.28 1.62 -12.34
C LEU A 102 -22.23 0.69 -13.11
N VAL A 103 -22.92 1.24 -14.12
CA VAL A 103 -23.32 0.47 -15.29
C VAL A 103 -22.41 0.93 -16.43
N SER A 104 -21.25 0.29 -16.56
CA SER A 104 -20.49 0.32 -17.80
C SER A 104 -19.73 -0.98 -17.98
N THR A 105 -20.29 -1.79 -18.87
CA THR A 105 -19.64 -2.82 -19.69
C THR A 105 -18.91 -3.95 -18.96
N CYS A 106 -19.67 -4.91 -18.43
CA CYS A 106 -19.33 -6.32 -18.64
C CYS A 106 -20.29 -6.82 -19.73
N GLY A 107 -19.74 -7.32 -20.85
CA GLY A 107 -20.47 -7.57 -22.08
C GLY A 107 -21.74 -8.42 -21.89
N ILE A 108 -22.84 -7.92 -22.44
CA ILE A 108 -23.99 -8.74 -22.80
C ILE A 108 -23.60 -9.39 -24.13
N GLU A 109 -23.37 -10.70 -24.11
CA GLU A 109 -23.82 -11.56 -25.21
C GLU A 109 -24.86 -12.51 -24.62
N ASP A 110 -26.02 -11.96 -24.27
CA ASP A 110 -27.25 -12.75 -24.33
C ASP A 110 -27.68 -12.73 -25.79
N SER A 111 -27.31 -13.80 -26.50
CA SER A 111 -27.87 -14.11 -27.81
C SER A 111 -29.38 -14.17 -27.71
N VAL A 112 -30.05 -13.25 -28.39
CA VAL A 112 -31.45 -13.35 -28.76
C VAL A 112 -31.66 -14.67 -29.49
N VAL A 113 -32.50 -15.53 -28.90
CA VAL A 113 -33.31 -16.49 -29.66
C VAL A 113 -34.75 -16.20 -29.28
N ASP A 114 -35.38 -15.36 -30.10
CA ASP A 114 -36.80 -15.46 -30.41
C ASP A 114 -37.04 -16.86 -30.97
N GLU A 115 -38.01 -17.60 -30.44
CA GLU A 115 -38.82 -18.54 -31.23
C GLU A 115 -40.15 -18.86 -30.53
N VAL A 116 -41.21 -18.36 -31.18
CA VAL A 116 -42.60 -18.88 -31.35
C VAL A 116 -43.48 -19.10 -30.13
#